data_AF-A0A929KB76-F1
#
_entry.id   AF-A0A929KB76-F1
#
_cell.length_a   1.000
_cell.length_b   1.000
_cell.length_c   1.000
_cell.angle_alpha   90.00
_cell.angle_beta   90.00
_cell.angle_gamma   90.00
#
_symmetry.space_group_name_H-M   'P 1'
#
loop_
_entity.id
_entity.type
_entity.pdbx_description
1 polymer ?
#
loop_
_entity_poly.entity_id
_entity_poly.type
_entity_poly.pdbx_seq_one_letter_code
_entity_poly.pdbx_strand_id
1 'polypeptide(L)'
;FQPDLILMLVNAEQASRLITLNQFWDGKTPSIEMRGSLCWSMITYPLVSGNFNLSVGDISARRMERWGPNIMAASIPWERIRGIADAIDLSTAGRVEPSKEFEGMMEKIRSRR
;
A
#
# COMPACT_ATOMS: atom_id res chain seq x y z
N PHE A 1 5.48 -22.28 -8.84
CA PHE A 1 6.49 -21.28 -8.44
C PHE A 1 5.84 -20.32 -7.45
N GLN A 2 6.47 -20.08 -6.30
CA GLN A 2 6.02 -19.13 -5.28
C GLN A 2 7.08 -18.03 -5.18
N PRO A 3 6.76 -16.76 -5.45
CA PRO A 3 7.73 -15.67 -5.30
C PRO A 3 7.93 -15.34 -3.82
N ASP A 4 9.07 -14.75 -3.46
CA ASP A 4 9.30 -14.22 -2.10
C ASP A 4 8.72 -12.80 -1.93
N LEU A 5 8.71 -12.03 -3.03
CA LEU A 5 8.31 -10.63 -3.04
C LEU A 5 7.53 -10.30 -4.30
N ILE A 6 6.43 -9.56 -4.13
CA ILE A 6 5.64 -8.98 -5.22
C ILE A 6 5.93 -7.48 -5.28
N LEU A 7 6.28 -6.98 -6.46
CA LEU A 7 6.43 -5.55 -6.73
C LEU A 7 5.27 -5.07 -7.59
N MET A 8 4.59 -4.02 -7.14
CA MET A 8 3.48 -3.40 -7.86
C MET A 8 3.74 -1.92 -8.06
N LEU A 9 3.65 -1.46 -9.31
CA LEU A 9 3.59 -0.03 -9.61
C LEU A 9 2.16 0.45 -9.36
N VAL A 10 2.01 1.44 -8.50
CA VAL A 10 0.70 1.90 -8.00
C VAL A 10 0.62 3.42 -7.99
N ASN A 11 -0.59 3.96 -8.02
CA ASN A 11 -0.84 5.37 -7.69
C ASN A 11 -1.21 5.54 -6.20
N ALA A 12 -1.49 6.79 -5.79
CA ALA A 12 -1.83 7.12 -4.40
C ALA A 12 -3.09 6.42 -3.89
N GLU A 13 -4.11 6.29 -4.72
CA GLU A 13 -5.37 5.63 -4.38
C GLU A 13 -5.16 4.13 -4.14
N GLN A 14 -4.47 3.47 -5.07
CA GLN A 14 -4.12 2.05 -4.99
C GLN A 14 -3.22 1.76 -3.79
N ALA A 15 -2.24 2.62 -3.51
CA ALA A 15 -1.39 2.49 -2.33
C ALA A 15 -2.18 2.62 -1.02
N SER A 16 -3.05 3.63 -0.92
CA SER A 16 -3.95 3.81 0.23
C SER A 16 -4.80 2.57 0.50
N ARG A 17 -5.37 2.01 -0.58
CA ARG A 17 -6.14 0.78 -0.54
C ARG A 17 -5.31 -0.41 -0.03
N LEU A 18 -4.12 -0.64 -0.57
CA LEU A 18 -3.25 -1.74 -0.15
C LEU A 18 -2.78 -1.63 1.30
N ILE A 19 -2.43 -0.41 1.75
CA ILE A 19 -2.04 -0.17 3.15
C ILE A 19 -3.20 -0.54 4.08
N THR A 20 -4.42 -0.10 3.74
CA THR A 20 -5.61 -0.38 4.55
C THR A 20 -5.92 -1.88 4.61
N LEU A 21 -5.85 -2.58 3.47
CA LEU A 21 -6.09 -4.02 3.42
C LEU A 21 -5.01 -4.82 4.16
N ASN A 22 -3.74 -4.40 4.10
CA ASN A 22 -2.66 -5.05 4.85
C ASN A 22 -2.83 -4.93 6.37
N GLN A 23 -3.47 -3.86 6.84
CA GLN A 23 -3.74 -3.61 8.25
C GLN A 23 -5.04 -4.26 8.75
N PHE A 24 -5.85 -4.82 7.86
CA PHE A 24 -7.23 -5.20 8.18
C PHE A 24 -7.34 -6.15 9.37
N TRP A 25 -6.43 -7.12 9.48
CA TRP A 25 -6.50 -8.18 10.48
C TRP A 25 -5.94 -7.80 11.85
N ASP A 26 -4.96 -6.91 11.91
CA ASP A 26 -4.22 -6.61 13.15
C ASP A 26 -4.24 -5.12 13.53
N GLY A 27 -4.74 -4.25 12.65
CA GLY A 27 -4.73 -2.80 12.81
C GLY A 27 -3.33 -2.18 12.86
N LYS A 28 -2.26 -2.93 12.56
CA LYS A 28 -0.88 -2.48 12.76
C LYS A 28 -0.39 -1.72 11.55
N THR A 29 -0.11 -0.43 11.73
CA THR A 29 0.54 0.37 10.70
C THR A 29 1.88 -0.25 10.29
N PRO A 30 2.10 -0.56 8.99
CA PRO A 30 3.37 -1.10 8.56
C PRO A 30 4.46 -0.05 8.75
N SER A 31 5.63 -0.50 9.20
CA SER A 31 6.84 0.32 9.08
C SER A 31 7.18 0.45 7.61
N ILE A 32 7.27 1.69 7.14
CA ILE A 32 7.50 2.00 5.72
C ILE A 32 8.81 2.78 5.61
N GLU A 33 9.68 2.31 4.73
CA GLU A 33 10.85 3.05 4.28
C GLU A 33 10.56 3.69 2.92
N MET A 34 10.09 4.94 2.99
CA MET A 34 9.55 5.66 1.83
C MET A 34 10.64 6.23 0.90
N ARG A 35 11.87 6.36 1.39
CA ARG A 35 13.01 6.93 0.66
C ARG A 35 14.27 6.12 0.95
N GLY A 36 15.00 5.79 -0.10
CA GLY A 36 16.30 5.11 -0.10
C GLY A 36 16.75 4.97 -1.55
N SER A 37 17.83 4.23 -1.84
CA SER A 37 18.06 3.79 -3.22
C SER A 37 16.88 2.91 -3.69
N LEU A 38 16.55 2.94 -4.99
CA LEU A 38 15.36 2.24 -5.49
C LEU A 38 15.40 0.74 -5.18
N CYS A 39 16.55 0.09 -5.40
CA CYS A 39 16.74 -1.34 -5.12
C CYS A 39 16.58 -1.67 -3.63
N TRP A 40 17.11 -0.84 -2.74
CA TRP A 40 16.97 -1.04 -1.30
C TRP A 40 15.51 -0.91 -0.87
N SER A 41 14.87 0.21 -1.21
CA SER A 41 13.51 0.50 -0.77
C SER A 41 12.47 -0.44 -1.40
N MET A 42 12.64 -0.86 -2.66
CA MET A 42 11.69 -1.75 -3.32
C MET A 42 11.94 -3.23 -3.02
N ILE A 43 13.18 -3.65 -2.81
CA ILE A 43 13.52 -5.08 -2.75
C ILE A 43 14.11 -5.44 -1.40
N THR A 44 15.26 -4.87 -1.04
CA THR A 44 16.03 -5.34 0.11
C THR A 44 15.31 -5.13 1.43
N TYR A 45 14.77 -3.92 1.67
CA TYR A 45 14.02 -3.61 2.89
C TYR A 45 12.83 -4.55 3.11
N PRO A 46 11.87 -4.69 2.17
CA PRO A 46 10.71 -5.56 2.39
C PRO A 46 11.09 -7.04 2.47
N LEU A 47 12.10 -7.48 1.71
CA LEU A 47 12.56 -8.88 1.74
C LEU A 47 13.23 -9.25 3.08
N VAL A 48 14.08 -8.38 3.63
CA VAL A 48 14.82 -8.66 4.88
C VAL A 48 13.95 -8.43 6.12
N SER A 49 13.08 -7.42 6.11
CA SER A 49 12.23 -7.09 7.26
C SER A 49 10.93 -7.89 7.31
N GLY A 50 10.49 -8.47 6.18
CA GLY A 50 9.15 -9.06 6.06
C GLY A 50 8.01 -8.04 6.16
N ASN A 51 8.31 -6.74 6.03
CA ASN A 51 7.31 -5.67 6.04
C ASN A 51 6.77 -5.40 4.64
N PHE A 52 5.48 -5.09 4.57
CA PHE A 52 4.94 -4.35 3.44
C PHE A 52 5.69 -3.01 3.35
N ASN A 53 6.10 -2.60 2.14
CA ASN A 53 6.71 -1.30 1.94
C ASN A 53 6.03 -0.50 0.82
N LEU A 54 6.04 0.82 0.98
CA LEU A 54 5.66 1.77 -0.05
C LEU A 54 6.82 2.74 -0.31
N SER A 55 7.39 2.70 -1.51
CA SER A 55 8.45 3.59 -1.94
C SER A 55 7.94 4.58 -2.96
N VAL A 56 8.28 5.86 -2.77
CA VAL A 56 8.11 6.87 -3.82
C VAL A 56 9.21 6.77 -4.89
N GLY A 57 10.17 5.86 -4.74
CA GLY A 57 11.31 5.68 -5.62
C GLY A 57 12.39 6.77 -5.46
N ASP A 58 13.65 6.39 -5.68
CA ASP A 58 14.74 7.38 -5.64
C ASP A 58 14.68 8.30 -6.86
N ILE A 59 14.94 9.59 -6.64
CA ILE A 59 14.74 10.61 -7.67
C ILE A 59 15.64 10.41 -8.89
N SER A 60 16.81 9.79 -8.73
CA SER A 60 17.77 9.57 -9.81
C SER A 60 17.31 8.43 -10.70
N ALA A 61 16.97 7.28 -10.13
CA ALA A 61 16.44 6.13 -10.87
C ALA A 61 15.10 6.47 -11.55
N ARG A 62 14.21 7.21 -10.85
CA ARG A 62 12.95 7.68 -11.45
C ARG A 62 13.16 8.52 -12.69
N ARG A 63 14.15 9.43 -12.68
CA ARG A 63 14.47 10.27 -13.83
C ARG A 63 15.07 9.47 -14.98
N MET A 64 15.95 8.51 -14.66
CA MET A 64 16.57 7.61 -15.63
C MET A 64 15.51 6.77 -16.36
N GLU A 65 14.61 6.15 -15.61
CA GLU A 65 13.53 5.29 -16.12
C GLU A 65 12.26 6.06 -16.52
N ARG A 66 12.29 7.40 -16.44
CA ARG A 66 11.18 8.29 -16.83
C ARG A 66 9.85 7.92 -16.18
N TRP A 67 9.87 7.56 -14.89
CA TRP A 67 8.65 7.23 -14.16
C TRP A 67 7.67 8.41 -14.12
N GLY A 68 6.41 8.11 -14.38
CA GLY A 68 5.33 9.09 -14.25
C GLY A 68 5.26 9.67 -12.82
N PRO A 69 4.88 10.95 -12.65
CA PRO A 69 4.91 11.63 -11.36
C PRO A 69 4.02 10.96 -10.29
N ASN A 70 2.97 10.26 -10.72
CA ASN A 70 1.99 9.61 -9.83
C ASN A 70 2.34 8.15 -9.51
N ILE A 71 3.40 7.60 -10.11
CA ILE A 71 3.81 6.21 -9.88
C ILE A 71 4.57 6.12 -8.56
N MET A 72 4.19 5.15 -7.74
CA MET A 72 4.88 4.66 -6.57
C MET A 72 5.07 3.14 -6.70
N ALA A 73 5.86 2.55 -5.81
CA ALA A 73 6.07 1.11 -5.75
C ALA A 73 5.59 0.55 -4.41
N ALA A 74 4.62 -0.36 -4.46
CA ALA A 74 4.24 -1.20 -3.33
C ALA A 74 5.00 -2.53 -3.41
N SER A 75 5.62 -2.92 -2.31
CA SER A 75 6.42 -4.14 -2.20
C SER A 75 5.82 -5.02 -1.12
N ILE A 76 5.38 -6.22 -1.51
CA ILE A 76 4.55 -7.10 -0.68
C ILE A 76 5.26 -8.44 -0.52
N PRO A 77 5.78 -8.75 0.68
CA PRO A 77 6.22 -10.11 1.01
C PRO A 77 5.10 -11.11 0.74
N TRP A 78 5.44 -12.24 0.13
CA TRP A 78 4.43 -13.20 -0.32
C TRP A 78 3.50 -13.67 0.79
N GLU A 79 4.00 -13.82 2.01
CA GLU A 79 3.25 -14.25 3.19
C GLU A 79 2.09 -13.32 3.52
N ARG A 80 2.18 -12.04 3.11
CA ARG A 80 1.16 -11.02 3.36
C ARG A 80 0.08 -10.96 2.27
N ILE A 81 0.36 -11.47 1.06
CA ILE A 81 -0.57 -11.29 -0.08
C ILE A 81 -1.92 -11.94 0.18
N ARG A 82 -1.93 -13.10 0.84
CA ARG A 82 -3.15 -13.83 1.13
C ARG A 82 -4.05 -13.05 2.10
N GLY A 83 -3.49 -12.53 3.19
CA GLY A 83 -4.23 -11.72 4.15
C GLY A 83 -4.81 -10.45 3.52
N ILE A 84 -4.06 -9.81 2.62
CA ILE A 84 -4.53 -8.64 1.86
C ILE A 84 -5.70 -9.04 0.94
N ALA A 85 -5.58 -10.16 0.22
CA ALA A 85 -6.61 -10.64 -0.69
C ALA A 85 -7.91 -11.01 0.05
N ASP A 86 -7.80 -11.76 1.15
CA ASP A 86 -8.93 -12.18 1.98
C ASP A 86 -9.67 -10.97 2.61
N ALA A 87 -8.95 -9.87 2.89
CA ALA A 87 -9.54 -8.64 3.41
C ALA A 87 -10.38 -7.86 2.39
N ILE A 88 -10.25 -8.13 1.08
CA ILE A 88 -10.97 -7.37 0.03
C ILE A 88 -12.47 -7.50 0.20
N ASP A 89 -12.97 -8.69 0.50
CA ASP A 89 -14.41 -8.92 0.61
C ASP A 89 -14.98 -8.49 1.99
N LEU A 90 -14.12 -8.01 2.89
CA LEU A 90 -14.47 -7.66 4.27
C LEU A 90 -14.21 -6.19 4.64
N SER A 91 -13.50 -5.45 3.79
CA SER A 91 -13.10 -4.06 4.04
C SER A 91 -13.81 -3.07 3.12
N THR A 92 -14.04 -1.86 3.63
CA THR A 92 -14.52 -0.71 2.84
C THR A 92 -13.46 -0.17 1.87
N ALA A 93 -12.19 -0.51 2.10
CA ALA A 93 -11.14 -0.35 1.08
C ALA A 93 -11.22 -1.44 -0.01
N GLY A 94 -12.12 -2.41 0.13
CA GLY A 94 -12.33 -3.52 -0.78
C GLY A 94 -13.68 -3.42 -1.48
N ARG A 95 -14.59 -4.35 -1.17
CA ARG A 95 -15.94 -4.44 -1.77
C ARG A 95 -17.07 -4.21 -0.77
N VAL A 96 -16.77 -4.02 0.51
CA VAL A 96 -17.80 -3.83 1.52
C VAL A 96 -18.31 -2.40 1.47
N GLU A 97 -19.63 -2.26 1.48
CA GLU A 97 -20.28 -0.96 1.58
C GLU A 97 -20.00 -0.31 2.94
N PRO A 98 -19.75 1.00 2.99
CA PRO A 98 -19.59 1.69 4.26
C PRO A 98 -20.84 1.58 5.13
N SER A 99 -20.65 1.51 6.46
CA SER A 99 -21.75 1.61 7.41
C SER A 99 -22.42 3.00 7.34
N LYS A 100 -23.72 3.08 7.60
CA LYS A 100 -24.47 4.36 7.63
C LYS A 100 -23.89 5.36 8.63
N GLU A 101 -23.35 4.87 9.73
CA GLU A 101 -22.67 5.66 10.76
C GLU A 101 -21.42 6.35 10.19
N PHE A 102 -20.63 5.61 9.43
CA PHE A 102 -19.44 6.14 8.75
C PHE A 102 -19.81 7.16 7.67
N GLU A 103 -20.84 6.88 6.87
CA GLU A 103 -21.34 7.83 5.86
C GLU A 103 -21.76 9.15 6.50
N GLY A 104 -22.61 9.08 7.54
CA GLY A 104 -23.07 10.27 8.26
C GLY A 104 -21.93 11.05 8.94
N MET A 105 -20.86 10.37 9.38
CA MET A 105 -19.65 11.02 9.88
C MET A 105 -18.91 11.79 8.77
N MET A 106 -18.75 11.18 7.60
CA MET A 106 -18.05 11.79 6.47
C MET A 106 -18.83 12.98 5.88
N GLU A 107 -20.16 12.94 5.87
CA GLU A 107 -21.01 14.08 5.49
C GLU A 107 -20.81 15.28 6.42
N LYS A 108 -20.80 15.06 7.74
CA LYS A 108 -20.55 16.12 8.73
C LYS A 108 -19.17 16.76 8.58
N ILE A 109 -18.15 15.98 8.22
CA ILE A 109 -16.80 16.50 7.96
C ILE A 109 -16.82 17.37 6.70
N ARG A 110 -17.50 16.91 5.64
CA ARG A 110 -17.60 17.63 4.37
C ARG A 110 -18.35 18.95 4.49
N SER A 111 -19.41 19.01 5.29
CA SER A 111 -20.19 20.24 5.48
C SER A 111 -19.46 21.32 6.30
N ARG A 112 -18.30 20.99 6.88
CA ARG A 112 -17.45 21.92 7.64
C ARG A 112 -16.26 22.46 6.82
N ARG A 113 -16.06 21.96 5.60
CA ARG A 113 -15.09 22.51 4.63
C ARG A 113 -15.74 23.63 3.83
#